data_AF-A0A535TIK9-F1
#
_entry.id   AF-A0A535TIK9-F1
#
_cell.length_a   1.000
_cell.length_b   1.000
_cell.length_c   1.000
_cell.angle_alpha   90.00
_cell.angle_beta   90.00
_cell.angle_gamma   90.00
#
_symmetry.space_group_name_H-M   'P 1'
#
loop_
_entity.id
_entity.type
_entity.pdbx_description
1 polymer ?
#
loop_
_entity_poly.entity_id
_entity_poly.type
_entity_poly.pdbx_seq_one_letter_code
_entity_poly.pdbx_strand_id
1 'polypeptide(L)'
;MEVGKEFGLLETEMISYGPYKAKVSLDVLKRLSSRSDGQLVVVTAITPTRAGEGKTTSAISLTQGLGRIGTRVALCLRQPSTGPLFGIKGGGTGGGLAQIVPMEEINLHFTGD
;
A
#
# COMPACT_ATOMS: atom_id res chain seq x y z
N MET A 1 4.25 13.88 3.33
CA MET A 1 4.92 13.56 4.62
C MET A 1 3.97 13.42 5.80
N GLU A 2 2.82 14.10 5.82
CA GLU A 2 1.81 14.02 6.89
C GLU A 2 1.44 12.58 7.26
N VAL A 3 1.05 11.77 6.28
CA VAL A 3 0.70 10.35 6.49
C VAL A 3 1.79 9.58 7.22
N GLY A 4 3.06 9.73 6.84
CA GLY A 4 4.16 9.03 7.52
C GLY A 4 4.30 9.42 9.00
N LYS A 5 4.09 10.71 9.32
CA LYS A 5 4.11 11.20 10.71
C LYS A 5 2.97 10.64 11.54
N GLU A 6 1.76 10.52 10.99
CA GLU A 6 0.64 9.85 11.66
C GLU A 6 0.97 8.39 12.03
N PHE A 7 1.77 7.73 11.19
CA PHE A 7 2.30 6.39 11.44
C PHE A 7 3.57 6.37 12.30
N GLY A 8 4.01 7.50 12.86
CA GLY A 8 5.13 7.58 13.80
C GLY A 8 6.52 7.47 13.15
N LEU A 9 6.61 7.75 11.84
CA LEU A 9 7.88 7.91 11.14
C LEU A 9 8.45 9.30 11.41
N LEU A 10 9.76 9.37 11.60
CA LEU A 10 10.49 10.63 11.72
C LEU A 10 10.75 11.21 10.32
N GLU A 11 10.87 12.53 10.20
CA GLU A 11 11.18 13.17 8.91
C GLU A 11 12.52 12.69 8.34
N THR A 12 13.51 12.46 9.20
CA THR A 12 14.83 11.93 8.84
C THR A 12 14.80 10.50 8.31
N GLU A 13 13.69 9.79 8.51
CA GLU A 13 13.50 8.42 8.04
C GLU A 13 12.73 8.36 6.71
N MET A 14 12.31 9.50 6.17
CA MET A 14 11.50 9.57 4.95
C MET A 14 12.24 10.32 3.84
N ILE A 15 12.35 9.68 2.68
CA ILE A 15 12.93 10.28 1.47
C ILE A 15 11.78 10.56 0.50
N SER A 16 11.41 11.83 0.31
CA SER A 16 10.30 12.23 -0.58
C SER A 16 10.58 11.90 -2.04
N TYR A 17 9.56 11.40 -2.73
CA TYR A 17 9.50 11.27 -4.18
C TYR A 17 8.31 12.10 -4.67
N GLY A 18 8.49 13.42 -4.73
CA GLY A 18 7.39 14.34 -4.95
C GLY A 18 6.48 14.48 -3.72
N PRO A 19 5.26 15.02 -3.87
CA PRO A 19 4.42 15.41 -2.73
C PRO A 19 3.69 14.25 -2.03
N TYR A 20 3.39 13.17 -2.77
CA TYR A 20 2.44 12.14 -2.32
C TYR A 20 3.06 10.78 -1.96
N LYS A 21 4.37 10.62 -2.12
CA LYS A 21 5.05 9.33 -1.87
C LYS A 21 6.45 9.57 -1.31
N ALA A 22 6.91 8.62 -0.50
CA ALA A 22 8.24 8.63 0.09
C ALA A 22 8.74 7.20 0.28
N LYS A 23 10.05 7.01 0.20
CA LYS A 23 10.70 5.79 0.69
C LYS A 23 10.98 5.94 2.18
N VAL A 24 10.93 4.84 2.91
CA VAL A 24 11.23 4.79 4.35
C VAL A 24 12.60 4.15 4.53
N SER A 25 13.50 4.81 5.26
CA SER A 25 14.80 4.25 5.63
C SER A 25 14.62 3.03 6.52
N LEU A 26 15.39 1.97 6.25
CA LEU A 26 15.39 0.75 7.07
C LEU A 26 15.96 0.98 8.48
N ASP A 27 16.61 2.11 8.75
CA ASP A 27 17.05 2.47 10.11
C ASP A 27 15.88 2.58 11.10
N VAL A 28 14.65 2.80 10.60
CA VAL A 28 13.42 2.75 11.41
C VAL A 28 13.30 1.42 12.17
N LEU A 29 13.75 0.30 11.58
CA LEU A 29 13.70 -1.02 12.21
C LEU A 29 14.63 -1.11 13.42
N LYS A 30 15.79 -0.43 13.38
CA LYS A 30 16.72 -0.37 14.52
C LYS A 30 16.10 0.42 15.66
N ARG A 31 15.51 1.59 15.37
CA ARG A 31 14.84 2.45 16.37
C ARG A 31 13.64 1.75 17.01
N LEU A 32 12.88 0.98 16.23
CA LEU A 32 11.68 0.29 16.69
C LEU A 32 11.93 -1.15 17.18
N SER A 33 13.18 -1.58 17.28
CA SER A 33 13.56 -2.97 17.62
C SER A 33 13.02 -3.47 18.97
N SER A 34 12.70 -2.56 19.90
CA SER A 34 12.11 -2.89 21.21
C SER A 34 10.58 -2.93 21.21
N ARG A 35 9.91 -2.55 20.13
CA ARG A 35 8.44 -2.63 20.03
C ARG A 35 8.03 -4.03 19.63
N SER A 36 6.98 -4.53 20.28
CA SER A 36 6.33 -5.77 19.87
C SER A 36 5.66 -5.62 18.50
N ASP A 37 5.66 -6.69 17.73
CA ASP A 37 4.95 -6.75 16.46
C ASP A 37 3.44 -6.56 16.65
N GLY A 38 2.80 -5.97 15.64
CA GLY A 38 1.34 -5.89 15.53
C GLY A 38 0.72 -7.19 15.02
N GLN A 39 -0.60 -7.19 14.85
CA GLN A 39 -1.31 -8.30 14.22
C GLN A 39 -1.08 -8.30 12.70
N LEU A 40 -0.81 -9.48 12.14
CA LEU A 40 -0.70 -9.69 10.70
C LEU A 40 -1.99 -10.32 10.16
N VAL A 41 -2.70 -9.59 9.31
CA VAL A 41 -3.88 -10.10 8.60
C VAL A 41 -3.52 -10.39 7.14
N VAL A 42 -3.65 -11.63 6.72
CA VAL A 42 -3.35 -12.07 5.36
C VAL A 42 -4.63 -12.17 4.54
N VAL A 43 -4.74 -11.37 3.48
CA VAL A 43 -5.88 -11.40 2.56
C VAL A 43 -5.57 -12.35 1.40
N THR A 44 -6.41 -13.37 1.23
CA THR A 44 -6.31 -14.35 0.13
C THR A 44 -7.61 -14.41 -0.68
N ALA A 45 -7.59 -15.18 -1.77
CA ALA A 45 -8.73 -15.43 -2.63
C ALA A 45 -8.74 -16.90 -3.07
N ILE A 46 -9.88 -17.35 -3.60
CA ILE A 46 -10.01 -18.62 -4.30
C ILE A 46 -9.15 -18.64 -5.58
N THR A 47 -9.10 -19.78 -6.27
CA THR A 47 -8.48 -19.89 -7.59
C THR A 47 -9.04 -18.83 -8.55
N PRO A 48 -8.19 -18.03 -9.22
CA PRO A 48 -8.64 -16.95 -10.08
C PRO A 48 -9.52 -17.42 -11.24
N THR A 49 -10.51 -16.59 -11.57
CA THR A 49 -11.46 -16.77 -12.67
C THR A 49 -11.46 -15.54 -13.58
N ARG A 50 -12.10 -15.64 -14.75
CA ARG A 50 -12.22 -14.49 -15.66
C ARG A 50 -13.12 -13.37 -15.13
N ALA A 51 -13.97 -13.65 -14.13
CA ALA A 51 -14.85 -12.64 -13.55
C ALA A 51 -14.09 -11.63 -12.67
N GLY A 52 -12.95 -12.04 -12.12
CA GLY A 52 -12.15 -11.23 -11.20
C GLY A 52 -12.68 -11.26 -9.77
N GLU A 53 -11.79 -11.56 -8.82
CA GLU A 53 -12.17 -11.80 -7.43
C GLU A 53 -12.09 -10.54 -6.56
N GLY A 54 -11.51 -9.45 -7.06
CA GLY A 54 -11.43 -8.19 -6.32
C GLY A 54 -10.57 -8.25 -5.05
N LYS A 55 -9.59 -9.15 -4.98
CA LYS A 55 -8.71 -9.32 -3.79
C LYS A 55 -8.08 -8.02 -3.32
N THR A 56 -7.48 -7.25 -4.24
CA THR A 56 -6.81 -5.99 -3.91
C THR A 56 -7.81 -4.95 -3.38
N THR A 57 -8.95 -4.81 -4.05
CA THR A 57 -10.05 -3.93 -3.61
C THR A 57 -10.56 -4.31 -2.22
N SER A 58 -10.65 -5.61 -1.93
CA SER A 58 -11.06 -6.13 -0.62
C SER A 58 -10.02 -5.83 0.46
N ALA A 59 -8.73 -5.92 0.15
CA ALA A 59 -7.66 -5.58 1.09
C ALA A 59 -7.64 -4.06 1.41
N ILE A 60 -7.86 -3.21 0.41
CA ILE A 60 -7.94 -1.75 0.59
C ILE A 60 -9.17 -1.39 1.42
N SER A 61 -10.34 -1.92 1.07
CA SER A 61 -11.58 -1.64 1.81
C SER A 61 -11.55 -2.16 3.25
N LEU A 62 -10.95 -3.33 3.50
CA LEU A 62 -10.71 -3.83 4.86
C LEU A 62 -9.84 -2.86 5.66
N THR A 63 -8.74 -2.38 5.07
CA THR A 63 -7.84 -1.41 5.72
C THR A 63 -8.56 -0.10 6.02
N GLN A 64 -9.32 0.44 5.06
CA GLN A 64 -10.13 1.65 5.24
C GLN A 64 -11.20 1.46 6.34
N GLY A 65 -11.87 0.31 6.36
CA GLY A 65 -12.87 -0.03 7.37
C GLY A 65 -12.30 -0.12 8.78
N LEU A 66 -11.15 -0.80 8.92
CA LEU A 66 -10.39 -0.87 10.18
C LEU A 66 -9.96 0.52 10.66
N GLY A 67 -9.44 1.36 9.76
CA GLY A 67 -9.13 2.76 10.08
C GLY A 67 -10.35 3.55 10.54
N ARG A 68 -11.50 3.36 9.88
CA ARG A 68 -12.76 4.05 10.22
C ARG A 68 -13.29 3.68 11.61
N ILE A 69 -13.04 2.47 12.09
CA ILE A 69 -13.42 2.04 13.45
C ILE A 69 -12.34 2.37 14.50
N GLY A 70 -11.32 3.15 14.14
CA GLY A 70 -10.27 3.62 15.06
C GLY A 70 -9.09 2.66 15.24
N THR A 71 -8.97 1.62 14.40
CA THR A 71 -7.81 0.72 14.43
C THR A 71 -6.65 1.34 13.66
N ARG A 72 -5.47 1.43 14.29
CA ARG A 72 -4.23 1.81 13.60
C ARG A 72 -3.77 0.65 12.72
N VAL A 73 -3.93 0.80 11.40
CA VAL A 73 -3.70 -0.26 10.41
C VAL A 73 -2.95 0.29 9.20
N ALA A 74 -2.08 -0.53 8.61
CA ALA A 74 -1.41 -0.23 7.35
C ALA A 74 -1.63 -1.38 6.36
N LEU A 75 -1.71 -1.04 5.07
CA LEU A 75 -1.81 -2.02 3.99
C LEU A 75 -0.46 -2.19 3.31
N CYS A 76 -0.04 -3.44 3.11
CA CYS A 76 1.12 -3.79 2.30
C CYS A 76 0.66 -4.47 1.02
N LEU A 77 0.99 -3.90 -0.14
CA LEU A 77 0.73 -4.48 -1.45
C LEU A 77 2.03 -4.60 -2.26
N ARG A 78 1.98 -5.42 -3.31
CA ARG A 78 3.02 -5.47 -4.33
C ARG A 78 2.83 -4.33 -5.33
N GLN A 79 3.93 -3.73 -5.77
CA GLN A 79 3.92 -2.84 -6.93
C GLN A 79 3.47 -3.61 -8.19
N PRO A 80 2.55 -3.07 -9.00
CA PRO A 80 2.17 -3.66 -10.27
C PRO A 80 3.33 -3.57 -11.28
N SER A 81 3.43 -4.55 -12.17
CA SER A 81 4.35 -4.47 -13.31
C SER A 81 3.79 -3.50 -14.36
N THR A 82 4.66 -2.70 -14.95
CA THR A 82 4.32 -1.74 -16.01
C THR A 82 3.90 -2.43 -17.31
N GLY A 83 4.47 -3.60 -17.64
CA GLY A 83 4.20 -4.29 -18.91
C GLY A 83 2.72 -4.63 -19.14
N PRO A 84 2.01 -5.26 -18.18
CA PRO A 84 0.59 -5.58 -18.29
C PRO A 84 -0.36 -4.37 -18.46
N LEU A 85 0.05 -3.15 -18.11
CA LEU A 85 -0.78 -1.95 -18.31
C LEU A 85 -1.01 -1.62 -19.78
N PHE A 86 -0.04 -1.92 -20.64
CA PHE A 86 -0.18 -1.73 -22.08
C PHE A 86 -0.91 -2.89 -22.76
N GLY A 87 -1.50 -3.80 -21.98
CA GLY A 87 -2.26 -4.96 -22.42
C GLY A 87 -3.67 -5.02 -21.81
N ILE A 88 -4.10 -6.21 -21.37
CA ILE A 88 -5.49 -6.51 -20.97
C ILE A 88 -5.71 -6.34 -19.45
N LYS A 89 -4.64 -6.20 -18.65
CA LYS A 89 -4.74 -6.31 -17.19
C LYS A 89 -5.02 -4.97 -16.52
N GLY A 90 -6.07 -4.92 -15.69
CA GLY A 90 -6.37 -3.77 -14.84
C GLY A 90 -5.30 -3.49 -13.78
N GLY A 91 -5.31 -2.26 -13.25
CA GLY A 91 -4.32 -1.76 -12.30
C GLY A 91 -4.25 -2.54 -10.98
N GLY A 92 -3.06 -2.65 -10.42
CA GLY A 92 -2.80 -3.31 -9.12
C GLY A 92 -3.19 -2.45 -7.90
N THR A 93 -3.96 -1.39 -8.11
CA THR A 93 -4.22 -0.29 -7.17
C THR A 93 -5.63 -0.30 -6.59
N GLY A 94 -6.44 -1.33 -6.85
CA GLY A 94 -7.83 -1.43 -6.38
C GLY A 94 -8.86 -0.94 -7.40
N GLY A 95 -10.09 -0.68 -6.95
CA GLY A 95 -11.21 -0.31 -7.83
C GLY A 95 -12.34 0.40 -7.10
N GLY A 96 -13.09 1.24 -7.82
CA GLY A 96 -14.18 2.04 -7.25
C GLY A 96 -13.69 3.02 -6.18
N LEU A 97 -14.36 3.07 -5.03
CA LEU A 97 -13.99 3.95 -3.90
C LEU A 97 -12.83 3.39 -3.05
N ALA A 98 -12.41 2.15 -3.30
CA ALA A 98 -11.34 1.47 -2.58
C ALA A 98 -10.11 1.36 -3.48
N GLN A 99 -9.31 2.43 -3.51
CA GLN A 99 -8.14 2.57 -4.37
C GLN A 99 -6.94 3.17 -3.62
N ILE A 100 -5.74 2.90 -4.12
CA ILE A 100 -4.51 3.58 -3.72
C ILE A 100 -4.16 4.63 -4.79
N VAL A 101 -3.75 5.81 -4.33
CA VAL A 101 -3.41 6.97 -5.15
C VAL A 101 -1.99 7.46 -4.82
N PRO A 102 -1.30 8.14 -5.75
CA PRO A 102 -1.68 8.41 -7.15
C PRO A 102 -1.50 7.17 -8.05
N MET A 103 -2.58 6.78 -8.76
CA MET A 103 -2.64 5.52 -9.49
C MET A 103 -1.68 5.49 -10.69
N GLU A 104 -1.57 6.61 -11.41
CA GLU A 104 -0.75 6.76 -12.60
C GLU A 104 0.72 6.55 -12.27
N GLU A 105 1.17 7.12 -11.15
CA GLU A 105 2.55 6.97 -10.71
C GLU A 105 2.86 5.54 -10.26
N ILE A 106 1.96 4.92 -9.49
CA ILE A 106 2.13 3.53 -9.02
C ILE A 106 2.19 2.54 -10.18
N ASN A 107 1.38 2.75 -11.21
CA ASN A 107 1.30 1.87 -12.36
C ASN A 107 2.48 2.03 -13.33
N LEU A 108 3.13 3.19 -13.36
CA LEU A 108 4.25 3.46 -14.25
C LEU A 108 5.59 3.23 -13.55
N HIS A 109 6.35 4.30 -13.33
CA HIS A 109 7.72 4.23 -12.80
C HIS A 109 7.79 4.25 -11.27
N PHE A 110 6.69 4.61 -10.61
CA PHE A 110 6.56 4.74 -9.17
C PHE A 110 7.77 5.41 -8.50
N THR A 111 8.61 4.67 -7.79
CA THR A 111 9.86 5.16 -7.17
C THR A 111 11.13 4.60 -7.81
N GLY A 112 11.02 3.89 -8.94
CA GLY A 112 12.14 3.30 -9.66
C GLY A 112 12.67 1.99 -9.06
N ASP A 113 11.83 1.25 -8.33
CA ASP A 113 12.12 -0.15 -7.93
C ASP A 113 11.96 -1.10 -9.12
#